data_AF-I3Z915-F1
#
_entry.id   AF-I3Z915-F1
#
_cell.length_a   1.000
_cell.length_b   1.000
_cell.length_c   1.000
_cell.angle_alpha   90.00
_cell.angle_beta   90.00
_cell.angle_gamma   90.00
#
_symmetry.space_group_name_H-M   'P 1'
#
loop_
_entity.id
_entity.type
_entity.pdbx_description
1 polymer ?
#
loop_
_entity_poly.entity_id
_entity_poly.type
_entity_poly.pdbx_seq_one_letter_code
_entity_poly.pdbx_strand_id
1 'polypeptide(L)' 'MPLTLFFLQGSVLACEVCRRNQPEILQDISHGVGPLQFWDNMVVGGATILVVIVLFYSAKLLWKPGEQHSSHIKNLVKDF' A
#
# COMPACT_ATOMS: atom_id res chain seq x y z
N MET A 1 4.59 27.64 11.13
CA MET A 1 5.62 26.89 10.38
C MET A 1 4.89 26.02 9.36
N PRO A 2 5.05 26.30 8.05
CA PRO A 2 3.94 26.26 7.13
C PRO A 2 3.71 24.89 6.48
N LEU A 3 2.43 24.63 6.21
CA LEU A 3 1.86 23.47 5.52
C LEU A 3 2.45 23.22 4.12
N THR A 4 3.12 24.22 3.54
CA THR A 4 3.77 24.17 2.22
C THR A 4 5.08 23.38 2.18
N LEU A 5 5.73 23.11 3.33
CA LEU A 5 6.96 22.33 3.40
C LEU A 5 6.73 20.81 3.41
N PHE A 6 5.50 20.33 3.63
CA PHE A 6 5.21 18.90 3.75
C PHE A 6 5.41 18.14 2.42
N PHE A 7 5.19 18.80 1.28
CA PHE A 7 5.34 18.20 -0.06
C PHE A 7 6.78 18.17 -0.60
N LEU A 8 7.74 18.80 0.09
CA LEU A 8 9.15 18.88 -0.34
C LEU A 8 10.08 17.85 0.32
N GLN A 9 9.56 16.92 1.13
CA GLN A 9 10.39 16.11 2.04
C GLN A 9 10.84 14.73 1.54
N GLY A 10 10.55 14.31 0.31
CA GLY A 10 10.90 12.95 -0.13
C GLY A 10 11.54 12.90 -1.50
N SER A 11 12.86 12.67 -1.57
CA SER A 11 13.40 11.98 -2.75
C SER A 11 12.78 10.58 -2.77
N VAL A 12 12.21 10.14 -3.89
CA VAL A 12 11.70 8.75 -4.04
C VAL A 12 12.86 7.77 -4.14
N LEU A 13 14.03 8.26 -4.55
CA LEU A 13 15.26 7.48 -4.66
C LEU A 13 15.99 7.41 -3.32
N ALA A 14 16.55 6.25 -3.02
CA ALA A 14 17.43 6.04 -1.88
C ALA A 14 18.73 6.85 -2.02
N CYS A 15 19.20 7.45 -0.93
CA CYS A 15 20.58 7.92 -0.85
C CYS A 15 21.53 6.73 -0.66
N GLU A 16 22.83 6.95 -0.85
CA GLU A 16 23.85 5.90 -0.74
C GLU A 16 23.81 5.14 0.61
N VAL A 17 23.51 5.85 1.71
CA VAL A 17 23.40 5.22 3.04
C VAL A 17 22.15 4.33 3.13
N CYS A 18 21.01 4.81 2.63
CA CYS A 18 19.79 4.02 2.58
C CYS A 18 20.00 2.77 1.73
N ARG A 19 20.61 2.89 0.56
CA ARG A 19 20.87 1.79 -0.36
C ARG A 19 21.68 0.65 0.28
N ARG A 20 22.73 0.98 1.02
CA ARG A 20 23.58 -0.02 1.71
C ARG A 20 22.90 -0.71 2.89
N ASN A 21 21.99 0.00 3.56
CA ASN A 21 21.35 -0.48 4.80
C ASN A 21 19.95 -1.09 4.56
N GLN A 22 19.48 -1.09 3.32
CA GLN A 22 18.20 -1.63 2.92
C GLN A 22 18.32 -3.08 2.43
N PRO A 23 17.30 -3.92 2.66
CA PRO A 23 17.24 -5.25 2.06
C PRO A 23 17.16 -5.13 0.53
N GLU A 24 17.66 -6.13 -0.19
CA GLU A 24 17.84 -6.13 -1.65
C GLU A 24 16.62 -5.61 -2.43
N ILE A 25 15.41 -5.98 -1.98
CA ILE A 25 14.14 -5.60 -2.61
C ILE A 25 13.83 -4.09 -2.50
N LEU A 26 14.42 -3.39 -1.53
CA LEU A 26 14.11 -1.99 -1.21
C LEU A 26 15.27 -1.01 -1.49
N GLN A 27 16.45 -1.49 -1.91
CA GLN A 27 17.71 -0.71 -1.94
C GLN A 27 17.66 0.60 -2.72
N ASP A 28 16.82 0.71 -3.75
CA ASP A 28 16.79 1.90 -4.60
C ASP A 28 15.62 2.85 -4.25
N ILE A 29 14.82 2.52 -3.23
CA ILE A 29 13.68 3.35 -2.82
C ILE A 29 13.89 3.98 -1.44
N SER A 30 13.67 5.28 -1.39
CA SER A 30 13.56 6.01 -0.14
C SER A 30 12.22 5.65 0.49
N HIS A 31 12.30 5.11 1.69
CA HIS A 31 11.17 4.90 2.58
C HIS A 31 11.54 5.48 3.95
N GLY A 32 10.53 5.85 4.74
CA GLY A 32 10.75 6.35 6.10
C GLY A 32 11.43 5.32 6.99
N VAL A 33 11.63 5.67 8.26
CA VAL A 33 12.23 4.76 9.25
C VAL A 33 11.40 3.46 9.30
N GLY A 34 12.04 2.35 8.96
CA GLY A 34 11.45 1.02 9.02
C GLY A 34 11.31 0.49 10.45
N PRO A 35 10.71 -0.69 10.61
CA PRO A 35 10.48 -1.29 11.92
C PRO A 35 11.82 -1.59 12.61
N LEU A 36 12.00 -1.15 13.86
CA LEU A 36 13.29 -1.21 14.56
C LEU A 36 13.46 -2.51 15.35
N GLN A 37 12.37 -3.11 15.80
CA GLN A 37 12.37 -4.31 16.65
C GLN A 37 11.74 -5.51 15.91
N PHE A 38 12.01 -6.72 16.41
CA PHE A 38 11.43 -7.94 15.86
C PHE A 38 9.88 -7.91 15.87
N TRP A 39 9.30 -7.45 16.98
CA TRP A 39 7.85 -7.33 17.13
C TRP A 39 7.25 -6.32 16.15
N ASP A 40 7.93 -5.21 15.88
CA ASP A 40 7.47 -4.21 14.91
C ASP A 40 7.40 -4.80 13.51
N ASN A 41 8.42 -5.57 13.11
CA ASN A 41 8.45 -6.26 11.82
C ASN A 41 7.33 -7.31 11.71
N MET A 42 7.01 -8.02 12.80
CA MET A 42 5.94 -9.01 12.81
C MET A 42 4.55 -8.36 12.66
N VAL A 43 4.31 -7.23 13.35
CA VAL A 43 3.05 -6.47 13.25
C VAL A 43 2.89 -5.88 11.86
N VAL A 44 3.94 -5.25 11.32
CA VAL A 44 3.90 -4.69 9.96
C VAL A 44 3.65 -5.77 8.93
N GLY A 45 4.35 -6.91 9.01
CA GLY A 45 4.12 -8.05 8.13
C GLY A 45 2.68 -8.58 8.19
N GLY A 46 2.12 -8.73 9.40
CA GLY A 46 0.73 -9.13 9.58
C GLY A 46 -0.27 -8.13 8.99
N ALA A 47 -0.05 -6.83 9.20
CA ALA A 47 -0.87 -5.77 8.62
C ALA A 47 -0.81 -5.76 7.09
N THR A 48 0.39 -5.93 6.51
CA THR A 48 0.56 -6.03 5.06
C THR A 48 -0.24 -7.19 4.47
N ILE A 49 -0.20 -8.37 5.11
CA ILE A 49 -0.98 -9.53 4.68
C ILE A 49 -2.48 -9.23 4.70
N LEU A 50 -2.98 -8.64 5.79
CA LEU A 50 -4.40 -8.27 5.90
C LEU A 50 -4.83 -7.27 4.83
N VAL A 51 -4.03 -6.24 4.58
CA VAL A 51 -4.31 -5.24 3.54
C VAL A 51 -4.37 -5.90 2.16
N VAL A 52 -3.43 -6.79 1.84
CA VAL A 52 -3.43 -7.51 0.56
C VAL A 52 -4.70 -8.36 0.41
N ILE A 53 -5.13 -9.05 1.47
CA ILE A 53 -6.37 -9.84 1.46
C ILE A 53 -7.58 -8.93 1.20
N VAL A 54 -7.69 -7.83 1.93
CA VAL A 54 -8.82 -6.88 1.78
C VAL A 54 -8.82 -6.26 0.39
N LEU A 55 -7.66 -5.85 -0.12
CA LEU A 55 -7.51 -5.29 -1.45
C LEU A 55 -7.92 -6.29 -2.53
N PHE A 56 -7.49 -7.55 -2.41
CA PHE A 56 -7.88 -8.62 -3.32
C PHE A 56 -9.40 -8.80 -3.36
N TYR A 57 -10.06 -8.89 -2.20
CA TYR A 57 -11.52 -9.03 -2.16
C TYR A 57 -12.24 -7.78 -2.66
N SER A 58 -11.71 -6.59 -2.35
CA SER A 58 -12.25 -5.33 -2.85
C SER A 58 -12.23 -5.29 -4.38
N ALA A 59 -11.09 -5.62 -4.99
CA ALA A 59 -10.96 -5.70 -6.45
C ALA A 59 -11.86 -6.80 -7.04
N LYS A 60 -11.88 -8.00 -6.44
CA LYS A 60 -12.72 -9.13 -6.87
C LYS A 60 -14.20 -8.77 -6.88
N LEU A 61 -14.68 -8.09 -5.85
CA LEU A 61 -16.09 -7.69 -5.72
C LEU A 61 -16.48 -6.57 -6.67
N LEU A 62 -15.53 -5.70 -7.04
CA LEU A 62 -15.75 -4.69 -8.07
C LEU A 62 -15.81 -5.30 -9.47
N TRP A 63 -14.90 -6.22 -9.79
CA TRP A 63 -14.86 -6.88 -11.11
C TRP A 63 -16.02 -7.85 -11.31
N LYS A 64 -16.27 -8.70 -10.30
CA LYS A 64 -17.33 -9.72 -10.34
C LYS A 64 -18.14 -9.66 -9.04
N PRO A 65 -19.04 -8.68 -8.90
CA PRO A 65 -19.97 -8.66 -7.79
C PRO A 65 -20.85 -9.90 -7.85
N GLY A 66 -21.07 -10.53 -6.69
CA GLY A 66 -21.90 -11.73 -6.57
C GLY A 66 -23.41 -11.46 -6.65
N GLU A 67 -23.82 -10.20 -6.73
CA GLU A 67 -25.22 -9.78 -6.84
C GLU A 67 -25.73 -10.04 -8.26
N GLN A 68 -26.81 -10.83 -8.38
CA GLN A 68 -27.37 -11.21 -9.67
C GLN A 68 -28.42 -10.22 -10.20
N HIS A 69 -28.95 -9.34 -9.36
CA HIS A 69 -29.95 -8.35 -9.76
C HIS A 69 -29.29 -7.14 -10.45
N SER A 70 -29.68 -6.86 -11.68
CA SER A 70 -29.18 -5.73 -12.49
C SER A 70 -29.41 -4.37 -11.84
N SER A 71 -30.47 -4.21 -11.04
CA SER A 71 -30.77 -2.96 -10.32
C SER A 71 -29.90 -2.70 -9.08
N HIS A 72 -28.99 -3.60 -8.72
CA HIS A 72 -28.14 -3.44 -7.55
C HIS A 72 -27.04 -2.39 -7.82
N ILE A 73 -26.75 -1.52 -6.84
CA ILE A 73 -25.74 -0.44 -6.95
C ILE A 73 -24.34 -0.94 -7.38
N LYS A 74 -24.03 -2.20 -7.08
CA LYS A 74 -22.77 -2.88 -7.45
C LYS A 74 -22.69 -3.29 -8.93
N ASN A 75 -23.81 -3.30 -9.66
CA ASN A 75 -23.89 -3.66 -11.09
C ASN A 75 -23.98 -2.43 -12.02
N LEU A 76 -24.08 -1.21 -11.47
CA LEU A 76 -24.24 0.04 -12.23
C LEU A 76 -23.15 0.31 -13.28
N VAL A 77 -21.92 -0.17 -13.06
CA VAL A 77 -20.77 0.04 -13.96
C VAL A 77 -20.66 -1.01 -15.06
N LYS A 78 -21.47 -2.07 -15.03
CA LYS A 78 -21.40 -3.15 -16.04
C LYS A 78 -22.13 -2.84 -17.35
N ASP A 79 -23.02 -1.85 -17.34
CA ASP A 79 -23.93 -1.56 -18.45
C ASP A 79 -23.45 -0.42 -19.39
N PHE A 80 -22.14 -0.16 -19.44
CA PHE A 80 -21.52 0.77 -20.41
C PHE A 80 -21.24 0.10 -21.76
#